data_AF-A0A0F2L8D8-F1
#
_entry.id   AF-A0A0F2L8D8-F1
#
_cell.length_a   1.000
_cell.length_b   1.000
_cell.length_c   1.000
_cell.angle_alpha   90.00
_cell.angle_beta   90.00
_cell.angle_gamma   90.00
#
_symmetry.space_group_name_H-M   'P 1'
#
loop_
_entity.id
_entity.type
_entity.pdbx_description
1 polymer ?
#
loop_
_entity_poly.entity_id
_entity_poly.type
_entity_poly.pdbx_seq_one_letter_code
_entity_poly.pdbx_strand_id
1 'polypeptide(L)' 'MPKKLKFYDIKAKQAFETDKYETVEKNTARGPMIFAVATSPYTGIKVWRLIGKKK' A
#
# COMPACT_ATOMS: atom_id res chain seq x y z
N MET A 1 -9.86 11.51 9.83
CA MET A 1 -8.55 11.15 10.44
C MET A 1 -7.77 10.33 9.44
N PRO A 2 -6.48 10.63 9.16
CA PRO A 2 -5.69 9.81 8.26
C PRO A 2 -5.57 8.39 8.85
N LYS A 3 -6.04 7.40 8.09
CA LYS A 3 -6.15 6.02 8.58
C LYS A 3 -4.80 5.35 8.40
N LYS A 4 -4.06 5.08 9.49
CA LYS A 4 -2.81 4.32 9.41
C LYS A 4 -3.09 2.96 8.79
N LEU A 5 -2.30 2.60 7.79
CA LEU A 5 -2.33 1.29 7.16
C LEU A 5 -1.06 0.53 7.51
N LYS A 6 -1.25 -0.74 7.85
CA LYS A 6 -0.17 -1.71 7.98
C LYS A 6 0.31 -2.17 6.60
N PHE A 7 1.60 -2.06 6.34
CA PHE A 7 2.28 -2.57 5.17
C PHE A 7 3.24 -3.67 5.60
N TYR A 8 3.59 -4.56 4.67
CA TYR A 8 4.56 -5.61 4.90
C TYR A 8 5.68 -5.49 3.87
N ASP A 9 6.88 -5.18 4.35
CA ASP A 9 8.07 -5.17 3.54
C ASP A 9 8.59 -6.60 3.42
N ILE A 10 8.45 -7.18 2.23
CA ILE A 10 8.89 -8.55 1.94
C ILE A 10 10.43 -8.67 2.01
N LYS A 11 11.17 -7.60 1.69
CA LYS A 11 12.64 -7.61 1.74
C LYS A 11 13.16 -7.55 3.18
N ALA A 12 12.58 -6.68 4.00
CA ALA A 12 12.88 -6.65 5.44
C ALA A 12 12.21 -7.79 6.23
N LYS A 13 11.26 -8.50 5.61
CA LYS A 13 10.36 -9.47 6.27
C LYS A 13 9.64 -8.87 7.49
N GLN A 14 9.38 -7.57 7.46
CA GLN A 14 8.89 -6.81 8.61
C GLN A 14 7.68 -5.96 8.24
N ALA A 15 6.73 -5.87 9.18
CA ALA A 15 5.60 -4.98 9.04
C ALA A 15 5.92 -3.57 9.55
N PHE A 16 5.27 -2.57 8.96
CA PHE A 16 5.27 -1.20 9.47
C PHE A 16 3.90 -0.57 9.26
N GLU A 17 3.59 0.44 10.06
CA GLU A 17 2.34 1.18 9.95
C GLU A 17 2.65 2.62 9.59
N THR A 18 1.93 3.15 8.60
CA THR A 18 2.09 4.54 8.18
C THR A 18 0.77 5.10 7.67
N ASP A 19 0.58 6.39 7.89
CA ASP A 19 -0.42 7.24 7.24
C ASP A 19 0.15 7.97 6.02
N LYS A 20 1.48 7.96 5.85
CA LYS A 20 2.19 8.49 4.68
C LYS A 20 2.20 7.45 3.57
N TYR A 21 1.08 7.35 2.87
CA TYR A 21 0.94 6.53 1.67
C TYR A 21 0.11 7.26 0.62
N GLU A 22 0.35 6.94 -0.64
CA GLU A 22 -0.43 7.42 -1.77
C GLU A 22 -1.47 6.38 -2.15
N THR A 23 -2.69 6.81 -2.48
CA THR A 23 -3.70 5.92 -3.04
C THR A 23 -3.66 5.99 -4.56
N VAL A 24 -3.37 4.86 -5.20
CA VAL A 24 -3.28 4.71 -6.65
C VAL A 24 -4.41 3.82 -7.13
N GLU A 25 -5.18 4.32 -8.10
CA GLU A 25 -6.15 3.52 -8.83
C GLU A 25 -5.46 2.84 -10.03
N LYS A 26 -5.69 1.53 -10.18
CA LYS A 26 -5.26 0.78 -11.37
C LYS A 26 -6.39 -0.06 -11.92
N ASN A 27 -6.58 0.02 -13.23
CA ASN A 27 -7.39 -0.93 -13.97
C ASN A 27 -6.63 -2.25 -14.07
N THR A 28 -7.18 -3.28 -13.45
CA THR A 28 -6.67 -4.65 -13.54
C THR A 28 -7.66 -5.51 -14.33
N ALA A 29 -7.27 -6.72 -14.71
CA ALA A 29 -8.19 -7.67 -15.37
C ALA A 29 -9.47 -7.98 -14.56
N ARG A 30 -9.47 -7.69 -13.25
CA ARG A 30 -10.61 -7.90 -12.34
C ARG A 30 -11.41 -6.60 -12.07
N GLY A 31 -11.14 -5.55 -12.83
CA GLY A 31 -11.74 -4.22 -12.68
C GLY A 31 -10.82 -3.20 -11.99
N PRO A 32 -11.34 -1.98 -11.76
CA PRO A 32 -10.62 -0.90 -11.08
C PRO A 32 -10.34 -1.27 -9.61
N MET A 33 -9.05 -1.32 -9.28
CA MET A 33 -8.55 -1.60 -7.93
C MET A 33 -7.83 -0.39 -7.34
N ILE A 34 -7.96 -0.23 -6.03
CA ILE A 34 -7.33 0.85 -5.27
C ILE A 34 -6.19 0.26 -4.44
N PHE A 35 -4.99 0.78 -4.65
CA PHE A 35 -3.78 0.40 -3.95
C PHE A 35 -3.31 1.55 -3.06
N ALA A 36 -2.91 1.25 -1.83
CA ALA A 36 -2.09 2.14 -1.03
C ALA A 36 -0.61 1.82 -1.30
N VAL A 37 0.18 2.84 -1.60
CA VAL A 37 1.61 2.74 -1.89
C VAL A 37 2.39 3.54 -0.86
N ALA A 38 3.21 2.85 -0.06
CA ALA A 38 4.04 3.46 0.96
C ALA A 38 5.51 3.14 0.72
N THR A 39 6.40 4.06 1.08
CA THR A 39 7.83 3.78 1.13
C THR A 39 8.16 3.09 2.46
N SER A 40 8.80 1.93 2.39
CA SER A 40 9.24 1.21 3.58
C SER A 40 10.35 1.99 4.31
N PRO A 41 10.24 2.20 5.63
CA PRO A 41 11.32 2.81 6.42
C PRO A 41 12.53 1.88 6.58
N TYR A 42 12.38 0.59 6.30
CA TYR A 42 13.42 -0.41 6.50
C TYR A 42 14.33 -0.57 5.28
N THR A 43 13.75 -0.59 4.08
CA THR A 43 14.51 -0.86 2.84
C THR A 43 14.38 0.24 1.79
N GLY A 44 13.56 1.27 2.03
CA GLY A 44 13.31 2.35 1.08
C GLY A 44 12.51 1.95 -0.15
N ILE A 45 12.04 0.70 -0.25
CA ILE A 45 11.25 0.24 -1.40
C ILE A 45 9.80 0.73 -1.30
N LYS A 46 9.16 0.88 -2.46
CA LYS A 46 7.71 1.08 -2.53
C LYS A 46 6.99 -0.24 -2.28
N VAL A 47 6.16 -0.27 -1.24
CA VAL A 47 5.31 -1.39 -0.87
C VAL A 47 3.88 -1.09 -1.27
N TRP A 48 3.27 -2.00 -2.01
CA TRP A 48 1.92 -1.87 -2.54
C TRP A 48 0.96 -2.75 -1.74
N ARG A 49 -0.14 -2.15 -1.27
CA ARG A 49 -1.21 -2.85 -0.55
C ARG A 49 -2.54 -2.61 -1.26
N LEU A 50 -3.23 -3.67 -1.66
CA LEU A 50 -4.60 -3.55 -2.14
C LEU A 50 -5.51 -3.14 -0.97
N ILE A 51 -6.23 -2.03 -1.11
CA ILE A 51 -7.17 -1.53 -0.08
C ILE A 51 -8.63 -1.66 -0.48
N GLY A 52 -8.92 -1.90 -1.76
CA GLY A 52 -10.28 -2.17 -2.20
C GLY A 52 -10.43 -2.24 -3.71
N LYS A 53 -11.67 -2.50 -4.14
CA LYS A 53 -12.12 -2.32 -5.51
C LYS A 53 -12.92 -1.02 -5.58
N LYS A 54 -12.80 -0.29 -6.67
CA LYS A 54 -13.71 0.84 -6.93
C LYS A 54 -15.09 0.24 -7.23
N LYS A 55 -16.10 0.76 -6.54
CA LYS A 55 -17.50 0.33 -6.68
C LYS A 55 -18.17 1.08 -7.82
#